data_AF-A0A512UCN0-F1
#
_entry.id   AF-A0A512UCN0-F1
#
_cell.length_a   1.000
_cell.length_b   1.000
_cell.length_c   1.000
_cell.angle_alpha   90.00
_cell.angle_beta   90.00
_cell.angle_gamma   90.00
#
_symmetry.space_group_name_H-M   'P 1'
#
loop_
_entity.id
_entity.type
_entity.pdbx_description
1 polymer ?
#
loop_
_entity_poly.entity_id
_entity_poly.type
_entity_poly.pdbx_seq_one_letter_code
_entity_poly.pdbx_strand_id
1 'polypeptide(L)'
;MPKWHQQLGNVLDGSVSFEPSTISKTILNLPFQVGYASLAKLLVPYASKDGATPQVLSRLMTFRHLHSVIREANGAYGGGLNYDGLGGTLNYYPTDPNAIKSASAFETSAQAARAISPKVNGTRRRCRKPSWPLFQSVDAPGNISSEGAVPSMASATT
;
A
#
# COMPACT_ATOMS: atom_id res chain seq x y z
N MET A 1 27.59 -43.01 23.92
CA MET A 1 26.84 -41.82 24.37
C MET A 1 26.70 -40.88 23.18
N PRO A 2 25.49 -40.58 22.67
CA PRO A 2 25.35 -39.75 21.47
C PRO A 2 25.51 -38.27 21.83
N LYS A 3 26.26 -37.55 20.99
CA LYS A 3 26.62 -36.13 21.15
C LYS A 3 25.47 -35.24 20.66
N TRP A 4 24.76 -34.61 21.58
CA TRP A 4 23.61 -33.71 21.30
C TRP A 4 23.99 -32.22 21.11
N HIS A 5 25.27 -31.88 20.93
CA HIS A 5 25.75 -30.49 21.08
C HIS A 5 26.17 -29.75 19.79
N GLN A 6 25.67 -30.10 18.60
CA GLN A 6 26.11 -29.38 17.37
C GLN A 6 25.03 -28.99 16.36
N GLN A 7 23.77 -28.80 16.78
CA GLN A 7 22.71 -28.42 15.83
C GLN A 7 21.85 -27.23 16.27
N LEU A 8 22.47 -26.22 16.90
CA LEU A 8 21.83 -24.94 17.23
C LEU A 8 22.61 -23.73 16.67
N GLY A 9 23.33 -23.92 15.56
CA GLY A 9 23.93 -22.82 14.80
C GLY A 9 23.21 -22.69 13.46
N ASN A 10 22.63 -21.51 13.20
CA ASN A 10 22.12 -21.01 11.90
C ASN A 10 20.60 -20.99 11.64
N VAL A 11 19.74 -21.01 12.67
CA VAL A 11 18.29 -20.76 12.44
C VAL A 11 17.92 -19.27 12.57
N LEU A 12 18.85 -18.39 12.96
CA LEU A 12 18.56 -16.97 13.19
C LEU A 12 19.01 -16.02 12.06
N ASP A 13 19.64 -16.52 11.00
CA ASP A 13 20.07 -15.70 9.85
C ASP A 13 19.16 -15.94 8.62
N GLY A 14 17.89 -16.19 8.89
CA GLY A 14 16.85 -16.32 7.89
C GLY A 14 16.51 -14.96 7.30
N SER A 15 17.36 -14.47 6.39
CA SER A 15 16.87 -13.61 5.32
C SER A 15 15.86 -14.43 4.51
N VAL A 16 14.60 -14.42 4.96
CA VAL A 16 13.48 -14.97 4.19
C VAL A 16 13.42 -14.12 2.93
N SER A 17 14.11 -14.57 1.88
CA SER A 17 13.97 -14.03 0.54
C SER A 17 12.55 -14.36 0.11
N PHE A 18 11.65 -13.39 0.29
CA PHE A 18 10.35 -13.42 -0.32
C PHE A 18 10.58 -13.39 -1.84
N GLU A 19 10.55 -14.55 -2.46
CA GLU A 19 10.43 -14.69 -3.90
C GLU A 19 8.95 -14.44 -4.22
N PRO A 20 8.57 -13.27 -4.76
CA PRO A 20 7.19 -13.05 -5.18
C PRO A 20 6.86 -14.13 -6.21
N SER A 21 5.92 -15.02 -5.86
CA SER A 21 5.37 -15.97 -6.81
C SER A 21 4.88 -15.19 -8.03
N THR A 22 5.24 -15.68 -9.21
CA THR A 22 4.91 -15.18 -10.55
C THR A 22 3.65 -14.31 -10.56
N ILE A 23 3.79 -13.05 -10.98
CA ILE A 23 2.69 -12.08 -11.13
C ILE A 23 1.52 -12.75 -11.86
N SER A 24 0.53 -13.23 -11.10
CA SER A 24 -0.57 -14.03 -11.62
C SER A 24 -1.77 -13.11 -11.77
N LYS A 25 -2.01 -12.64 -13.00
CA LYS A 25 -3.26 -11.95 -13.34
C LYS A 25 -4.38 -12.98 -13.32
N THR A 26 -5.21 -12.94 -12.29
CA THR A 26 -6.32 -13.88 -12.10
C THR A 26 -7.64 -13.16 -12.34
N ILE A 27 -8.51 -13.76 -13.15
CA ILE A 27 -9.89 -13.28 -13.36
C ILE A 27 -10.83 -14.23 -12.64
N LEU A 28 -11.54 -13.71 -11.65
CA LEU A 28 -12.58 -14.45 -10.93
C LEU A 28 -13.94 -14.09 -11.54
N ASN A 29 -14.56 -15.04 -12.22
CA ASN A 29 -15.89 -14.85 -12.79
C ASN A 29 -16.95 -15.11 -11.72
N LEU A 30 -17.31 -14.05 -10.99
CA LEU A 30 -18.32 -14.08 -9.93
C LEU A 30 -19.61 -13.41 -10.43
N PRO A 31 -20.79 -13.90 -10.05
CA PRO A 31 -22.08 -13.38 -10.53
C PRO A 31 -22.48 -12.09 -9.79
N PHE A 32 -21.64 -11.07 -9.86
CA PHE A 32 -21.89 -9.77 -9.26
C PHE A 32 -22.29 -8.73 -10.31
N GLN A 33 -23.11 -7.77 -9.91
CA GLN A 33 -23.55 -6.67 -10.78
C GLN A 33 -22.47 -5.60 -10.97
N VAL A 34 -21.46 -5.57 -10.09
CA VAL A 34 -20.31 -4.68 -10.16
C VAL A 34 -19.03 -5.48 -10.19
N GLY A 35 -18.03 -4.97 -10.91
CA GLY A 35 -16.71 -5.55 -10.99
C GLY A 35 -15.81 -5.09 -9.86
N TYR A 36 -14.85 -5.93 -9.51
CA TYR A 36 -13.75 -5.58 -8.62
C TYR A 36 -12.45 -5.87 -9.37
N ALA A 37 -11.55 -4.89 -9.36
CA ALA A 37 -10.17 -5.08 -9.75
C ALA A 37 -9.30 -4.76 -8.54
N SER A 38 -8.18 -5.45 -8.41
CA SER A 38 -7.16 -5.05 -7.45
C SER A 38 -5.79 -5.29 -8.06
N LEU A 39 -4.85 -4.45 -7.65
CA LEU A 39 -3.45 -4.62 -8.00
C LEU A 39 -2.64 -4.36 -6.74
N ALA A 40 -1.82 -5.33 -6.37
CA ALA A 40 -0.90 -5.20 -5.25
C ALA A 40 0.53 -5.09 -5.78
N LYS A 41 1.33 -4.20 -5.18
CA LYS A 41 2.77 -4.08 -5.42
C LYS A 41 3.50 -4.10 -4.09
N LEU A 42 4.50 -4.96 -3.98
CA LEU A 42 5.39 -4.94 -2.84
C LEU A 42 6.31 -3.70 -2.93
N LEU A 43 6.42 -2.99 -1.82
CA LEU A 43 7.29 -1.85 -1.60
C LEU A 43 8.16 -2.10 -0.37
N VAL A 44 8.69 -1.02 0.21
CA VAL A 44 9.49 -1.07 1.44
C VAL A 44 8.59 -1.29 2.66
N PRO A 45 9.05 -1.96 3.72
CA PRO A 45 8.34 -2.03 5.00
C PRO A 45 8.34 -0.69 5.74
N TYR A 46 7.39 -0.47 6.65
CA TYR A 46 7.31 0.75 7.46
C TYR A 46 8.57 1.01 8.32
N ALA A 47 9.21 -0.04 8.83
CA ALA A 47 10.43 0.07 9.65
C ALA A 47 11.66 0.58 8.87
N SER A 48 11.59 0.60 7.53
CA SER A 48 12.67 1.15 6.71
C SER A 48 12.68 2.68 6.75
N LYS A 49 13.86 3.27 6.53
CA LYS A 49 14.03 4.74 6.47
C LYS A 49 13.07 5.43 5.49
N ASP A 50 12.69 4.72 4.42
CA ASP A 50 11.81 5.25 3.37
C ASP A 50 10.33 4.84 3.54
N GLY A 51 9.96 4.15 4.62
CA GLY A 51 8.61 3.60 4.85
C GLY A 51 7.48 4.63 4.87
N ALA A 52 7.77 5.89 5.23
CA ALA A 52 6.80 6.99 5.18
C ALA A 52 6.52 7.50 3.75
N THR A 53 7.45 7.27 2.81
CA THR A 53 7.34 7.80 1.45
C THR A 53 6.19 7.15 0.66
N PRO A 54 6.05 5.80 0.63
CA PRO A 54 4.90 5.13 0.04
C PRO A 54 3.56 5.56 0.63
N GLN A 55 3.50 5.84 1.94
CA GLN A 55 2.29 6.29 2.61
C GLN A 55 1.85 7.66 2.13
N VAL A 56 2.80 8.59 1.95
CA VAL A 56 2.49 9.91 1.40
C VAL A 56 2.12 9.82 -0.08
N LEU A 57 2.84 8.98 -0.83
CA LEU A 57 2.61 8.76 -2.25
C LEU A 57 1.22 8.17 -2.51
N SER A 58 0.78 7.17 -1.74
CA SER A 58 -0.51 6.52 -1.90
C SER A 58 -1.67 7.52 -1.80
N ARG A 59 -1.60 8.40 -0.78
CA ARG A 59 -2.60 9.44 -0.57
C ARG A 59 -2.57 10.51 -1.67
N LEU A 60 -1.38 10.96 -2.04
CA LEU A 60 -1.20 11.96 -3.10
C LEU A 60 -1.74 11.45 -4.46
N MET A 61 -1.43 10.21 -4.81
CA MET A 61 -1.90 9.56 -6.03
C MET A 61 -3.42 9.38 -6.04
N THR A 62 -3.99 8.99 -4.90
CA THR A 62 -5.45 8.85 -4.73
C THR A 62 -6.16 10.15 -5.08
N PHE A 63 -5.77 11.26 -4.47
CA PHE A 63 -6.43 12.55 -4.67
C PHE A 63 -6.11 13.23 -6.02
N ARG A 64 -4.90 13.07 -6.53
CA ARG A 64 -4.45 13.84 -7.71
C ARG A 64 -4.75 13.14 -9.03
N HIS A 65 -4.78 11.82 -9.04
CA HIS A 65 -4.85 11.04 -10.27
C HIS A 65 -6.00 10.04 -10.23
N LEU A 66 -6.01 9.14 -9.25
CA LEU A 66 -6.97 8.04 -9.23
C LEU A 66 -8.41 8.51 -9.09
N HIS A 67 -8.71 9.51 -8.27
CA HIS A 67 -10.08 10.02 -8.15
C HIS A 67 -10.65 10.48 -9.49
N SER A 68 -9.88 11.22 -10.30
CA SER A 68 -10.33 11.68 -11.62
C SER A 68 -10.38 10.51 -12.61
N VAL A 69 -9.33 9.70 -12.71
CA VAL A 69 -9.29 8.58 -13.67
C VAL A 69 -10.37 7.53 -13.38
N ILE A 70 -10.57 7.17 -12.12
CA ILE A 70 -11.48 6.08 -11.74
C ILE A 70 -12.93 6.57 -11.72
N ARG A 71 -13.23 7.74 -11.13
CA ARG A 71 -14.61 8.25 -11.12
C ARG A 71 -15.06 8.84 -12.46
N GLU A 72 -14.23 9.64 -13.11
CA GLU A 72 -14.66 10.43 -14.28
C GLU A 72 -14.52 9.64 -15.58
N ALA A 73 -13.52 8.76 -15.72
CA ALA A 73 -13.31 7.98 -16.95
C ALA A 73 -13.96 6.58 -16.91
N ASN A 74 -14.05 5.96 -15.72
CA ASN A 74 -14.53 4.57 -15.59
C ASN A 74 -15.90 4.44 -14.90
N GLY A 75 -16.49 5.54 -14.41
CA GLY A 75 -17.83 5.54 -13.78
C GLY A 75 -17.87 4.80 -12.44
N ALA A 76 -16.74 4.71 -11.76
CA ALA A 76 -16.58 4.03 -10.49
C ALA A 76 -17.31 4.70 -9.33
N TYR A 77 -17.78 3.89 -8.37
CA TYR A 77 -18.28 4.43 -7.11
C TYR A 77 -17.13 4.87 -6.19
N GLY A 78 -16.09 4.05 -6.09
CA GLY A 78 -14.95 4.30 -5.22
C GLY A 78 -13.69 3.68 -5.78
N GLY A 79 -12.55 4.30 -5.47
CA GLY A 79 -11.28 3.78 -5.93
C GLY A 79 -10.14 4.58 -5.34
N GLY A 80 -9.07 3.88 -4.99
CA GLY A 80 -7.92 4.51 -4.37
C GLY A 80 -6.72 3.61 -4.29
N LEU A 81 -5.72 4.14 -3.61
CA LEU A 81 -4.46 3.50 -3.36
C LEU A 81 -4.22 3.49 -1.86
N ASN A 82 -4.05 2.30 -1.29
CA ASN A 82 -3.75 2.10 0.13
C ASN A 82 -2.35 1.53 0.28
N TYR A 83 -1.63 1.94 1.31
CA TYR A 83 -0.33 1.35 1.65
C TYR A 83 -0.43 0.72 3.04
N ASP A 84 -0.14 -0.58 3.09
CA ASP A 84 0.01 -1.31 4.34
C ASP A 84 1.46 -1.22 4.80
N GLY A 85 1.69 -0.52 5.90
CA GLY A 85 3.01 -0.35 6.48
C GLY A 85 3.61 -1.63 7.08
N LEU A 86 2.77 -2.56 7.58
CA LEU A 86 3.25 -3.79 8.20
C LEU A 86 3.81 -4.74 7.14
N GLY A 87 3.02 -4.98 6.08
CA GLY A 87 3.42 -5.82 4.95
C GLY A 87 4.21 -5.09 3.86
N GLY A 88 4.45 -3.78 3.99
CA GLY A 88 5.12 -2.95 2.97
C GLY A 88 4.43 -3.00 1.61
N THR A 89 3.12 -3.23 1.56
CA THR A 89 2.40 -3.54 0.32
C THR A 89 1.49 -2.39 -0.09
N LEU A 90 1.55 -2.01 -1.36
CA LEU A 90 0.72 -0.99 -1.98
C LEU A 90 -0.44 -1.64 -2.75
N ASN A 91 -1.67 -1.32 -2.37
CA ASN A 91 -2.89 -1.96 -2.85
C ASN A 91 -3.81 -0.96 -3.55
N TYR A 92 -4.15 -1.26 -4.81
CA TYR A 92 -5.17 -0.56 -5.59
C TYR A 92 -6.53 -1.24 -5.43
N TYR A 93 -7.59 -0.47 -5.21
CA TYR A 93 -8.94 -1.00 -4.92
C TYR A 93 -10.09 -0.22 -5.59
N PRO A 94 -10.27 -0.28 -6.91
CA PRO A 94 -11.46 0.22 -7.60
C PRO A 94 -12.72 -0.62 -7.32
N THR A 95 -13.88 0.03 -7.32
CA THR A 95 -15.21 -0.58 -7.36
C THR A 95 -15.95 -0.08 -8.59
N ASP A 96 -15.74 -0.79 -9.71
CA ASP A 96 -16.04 -0.31 -11.04
C ASP A 96 -16.83 -1.36 -11.82
N PRO A 97 -17.84 -0.98 -12.62
CA PRO A 97 -18.51 -1.91 -13.52
C PRO A 97 -17.58 -2.46 -14.60
N ASN A 98 -16.45 -1.79 -14.89
CA ASN A 98 -15.46 -2.22 -15.87
C ASN A 98 -14.07 -2.45 -15.24
N ALA A 99 -13.90 -3.62 -14.61
CA ALA A 99 -12.67 -4.00 -13.91
C ALA A 99 -11.42 -4.03 -14.82
N ILE A 100 -11.57 -4.38 -16.11
CA ILE A 100 -10.43 -4.49 -17.05
C ILE A 100 -9.83 -3.12 -17.38
N LYS A 101 -10.68 -2.11 -17.61
CA LYS A 101 -10.21 -0.74 -17.84
C LYS A 101 -9.50 -0.16 -16.61
N SER A 102 -9.94 -0.53 -15.42
CA SER A 102 -9.32 -0.05 -14.18
C SER A 102 -7.97 -0.72 -13.96
N ALA A 103 -7.86 -2.02 -14.27
CA ALA A 103 -6.59 -2.74 -14.25
C ALA A 103 -5.54 -2.08 -15.17
N SER A 104 -5.91 -1.67 -16.40
CA SER A 104 -4.98 -0.96 -17.29
C SER A 104 -4.64 0.45 -16.80
N ALA A 105 -5.59 1.14 -16.17
CA ALA A 105 -5.34 2.42 -15.52
C ALA A 105 -4.32 2.33 -14.36
N PHE A 106 -4.24 1.19 -13.65
CA PHE A 106 -3.23 1.01 -12.60
C PHE A 106 -1.82 0.90 -13.16
N GLU A 107 -1.66 0.23 -14.30
CA GLU A 107 -0.36 0.13 -14.95
C GLU A 107 0.15 1.51 -15.42
N THR A 108 -0.73 2.35 -15.97
CA THR A 108 -0.38 3.72 -16.38
C THR A 108 -0.22 4.67 -15.18
N SER A 109 -0.89 4.40 -14.06
CA SER A 109 -0.75 5.22 -12.84
C SER A 109 0.69 5.28 -12.32
N ALA A 110 1.51 4.24 -12.55
CA ALA A 110 2.92 4.27 -12.17
C ALA A 110 3.72 5.33 -12.95
N GLN A 111 3.36 5.57 -14.22
CA GLN A 111 3.97 6.64 -15.02
C GLN A 111 3.47 8.01 -14.53
N ALA A 112 2.19 8.14 -14.19
CA ALA A 112 1.64 9.34 -13.58
C ALA A 112 2.31 9.66 -12.23
N ALA A 113 2.63 8.66 -11.41
CA ALA A 113 3.37 8.83 -10.17
C ALA A 113 4.75 9.47 -10.40
N ARG A 114 5.46 9.06 -11.46
CA ARG A 114 6.74 9.66 -11.85
C ARG A 114 6.59 11.10 -12.34
N ALA A 115 5.51 11.42 -13.03
CA ALA A 115 5.21 12.78 -13.48
C ALA A 115 4.76 13.71 -12.33
N ILE A 116 4.11 13.15 -11.30
CA ILE A 116 3.70 13.86 -10.09
C ILE A 116 4.88 14.02 -9.13
N SER A 117 5.84 13.09 -9.16
CA SER A 117 7.07 13.17 -8.39
C SER A 117 7.84 14.43 -8.78
N PRO A 118 8.37 15.19 -7.81
CA PRO A 118 8.97 16.49 -8.03
C PRO A 118 10.35 16.33 -8.70
N LYS A 119 10.40 16.00 -9.99
CA LYS A 119 11.60 16.26 -10.78
C LYS A 119 11.69 17.77 -11.03
N VAL A 120 12.56 18.40 -10.24
CA VAL A 120 13.43 19.53 -10.61
C VAL A 120 12.79 20.88 -10.96
N ASN A 121 11.52 21.03 -11.35
CA ASN A 121 10.99 22.36 -11.74
C ASN A 121 9.66 22.71 -11.06
N GLY A 122 9.80 23.19 -9.82
CA GLY A 122 9.09 24.37 -9.33
C GLY A 122 7.56 24.33 -9.28
N THR A 123 6.99 23.81 -8.19
CA THR A 123 5.89 24.51 -7.47
C THR A 123 5.72 23.91 -6.07
N ARG A 124 6.33 24.52 -5.04
CA ARG A 124 6.15 24.12 -3.62
C ARG A 124 4.67 24.05 -3.19
N ARG A 125 3.78 24.85 -3.81
CA ARG A 125 2.34 24.87 -3.52
C ARG A 125 1.61 23.57 -3.88
N ARG A 126 2.09 22.79 -4.85
CA ARG A 126 1.41 21.55 -5.30
C ARG A 126 1.63 20.39 -4.32
N CYS A 127 2.77 20.35 -3.64
CA CYS A 127 3.09 19.33 -2.64
C CYS A 127 2.45 19.60 -1.27
N ARG A 128 2.10 20.86 -0.94
CA ARG A 128 1.51 21.19 0.38
C ARG A 128 0.08 20.68 0.55
N LYS A 129 -0.75 20.75 -0.50
CA LYS A 129 -2.17 20.34 -0.47
C LYS A 129 -2.44 18.90 0.01
N PRO A 130 -1.70 17.86 -0.42
CA PRO A 130 -1.94 16.49 0.04
C PRO A 130 -1.52 16.20 1.48
N SER A 131 -0.73 17.06 2.14
CA SER A 131 -0.28 16.79 3.51
C SER A 131 -1.42 16.78 4.53
N TRP A 132 -2.41 17.67 4.37
CA TRP A 132 -3.52 17.80 5.33
C TRP A 132 -4.42 16.55 5.43
N PRO A 133 -4.90 15.95 4.33
CA PRO A 133 -5.68 14.71 4.40
C PRO A 133 -4.92 13.47 4.91
N LEU A 134 -3.58 13.51 4.90
CA LEU A 134 -2.75 12.48 5.52
C LEU A 134 -2.85 12.59 7.04
N PHE A 135 -2.66 13.81 7.57
CA PHE A 135 -2.73 14.06 9.01
C PHE A 135 -4.12 13.82 9.58
N GLN A 136 -5.19 14.12 8.84
CA GLN A 136 -6.56 13.80 9.29
C GLN A 136 -6.78 12.31 9.61
N SER A 137 -6.11 11.40 8.92
CA SER A 137 -6.24 9.97 9.18
C SER A 137 -5.37 9.49 10.34
N VAL A 138 -4.24 10.16 10.57
CA VAL A 138 -3.29 9.81 11.63
C VAL A 138 -3.74 10.43 12.97
N ASP A 139 -4.23 11.67 12.92
CA ASP A 139 -4.69 12.46 14.06
C ASP A 139 -6.18 12.27 14.34
N ALA A 140 -6.82 11.28 13.70
CA ALA A 140 -8.22 10.96 13.97
C ALA A 140 -8.36 10.50 15.44
N PRO A 141 -9.43 10.91 16.14
CA PRO A 141 -9.63 10.52 17.53
C PRO A 141 -9.72 9.00 17.66
N GLY A 142 -8.78 8.41 18.39
CA GLY A 142 -8.84 7.01 18.79
C GLY A 142 -9.91 6.79 19.85
N ASN A 143 -10.61 5.67 19.81
CA ASN A 143 -11.48 5.30 20.92
C ASN A 143 -10.62 4.82 22.10
N ILE A 144 -11.05 5.07 23.33
CA ILE A 144 -10.30 4.72 24.55
C ILE A 144 -10.12 3.20 24.68
N SER A 145 -10.99 2.41 24.04
CA SER A 145 -10.93 0.95 24.01
C SER A 145 -9.81 0.39 23.12
N SER A 146 -9.36 1.14 22.10
CA SER A 146 -8.29 0.73 21.17
C SER A 146 -6.91 0.97 21.79
N GLU A 147 -6.81 1.88 22.75
CA GLU A 147 -5.58 2.19 23.47
C GLU A 147 -5.11 1.01 24.35
N GLY A 148 -6.04 0.15 24.78
CA GLY A 148 -5.75 -1.11 25.48
C GLY A 148 -5.51 -2.32 24.56
N ALA A 149 -5.81 -2.21 23.27
CA ALA A 149 -5.66 -3.28 22.28
C ALA A 149 -4.33 -3.24 21.53
N VAL A 150 -3.47 -2.25 21.83
CA VAL A 150 -2.03 -2.28 21.50
C VAL A 150 -1.29 -3.00 22.64
N PRO A 151 -1.20 -4.34 22.66
CA PRO A 151 -0.34 -4.98 23.64
C PRO A 151 1.06 -4.39 23.49
N SER A 152 1.63 -4.00 24.62
CA SER A 152 2.98 -3.48 24.77
C SER A 152 3.99 -4.40 24.07
N MET A 153 4.32 -4.14 22.81
CA MET A 153 5.44 -4.76 22.08
C MET A 153 6.81 -4.30 22.62
N ALA A 154 6.87 -3.85 23.88
CA ALA A 154 8.07 -3.34 24.53
C ALA A 154 8.63 -4.27 25.63
N SER A 155 8.01 -5.42 25.89
CA SER A 155 8.49 -6.35 26.94
C SER A 155 8.60 -7.79 26.43
N ALA A 156 9.54 -8.04 25.54
CA ALA A 156 10.00 -9.40 25.21
C ALA A 156 11.48 -9.39 24.79
N THR A 157 12.36 -8.88 25.65
CA THR A 157 13.78 -9.24 25.63
C THR A 157 14.30 -9.15 27.07
N THR A 158 14.49 -10.30 27.70
CA THR A 158 15.36 -10.51 28.86
C THR A 158 16.11 -11.80 28.60
#